data_AF-A0A961WMP9-F1
#
_entry.id   AF-A0A961WMP9-F1
#
_cell.length_a   1.000
_cell.length_b   1.000
_cell.length_c   1.000
_cell.angle_alpha   90.00
_cell.angle_beta   90.00
_cell.angle_gamma   90.00
#
_symmetry.space_group_name_H-M   'P 1'
#
loop_
_entity.id
_entity.type
_entity.pdbx_description
1 polymer ?
#
loop_
_entity_poly.entity_id
_entity_poly.type
_entity_poly.pdbx_seq_one_letter_code
_entity_poly.pdbx_strand_id
1 'polypeptide(L)' 'MKGLWDMTAKIYRPAKTAMQSGKANSHDWVLEFEPEKPRSIDPIMG' A
#
# COMPACT_ATOMS: atom_id res chain seq x y z
N MET A 1 10.61 -23.40 -11.22
CA MET A 1 11.50 -22.27 -10.86
C MET A 1 10.64 -21.02 -10.72
N LYS A 2 10.32 -20.59 -9.49
CA LYS A 2 9.75 -19.26 -9.26
C LYS A 2 10.87 -18.25 -9.53
N GLY A 3 10.62 -17.27 -10.41
CA GLY A 3 11.55 -16.16 -10.59
C GLY A 3 11.70 -15.39 -9.28
N LEU A 4 12.92 -15.00 -8.93
CA LEU A 4 13.30 -14.24 -7.74
C LEU A 4 12.84 -12.77 -7.82
N TRP A 5 11.61 -12.52 -8.24
CA TRP A 5 11.02 -11.20 -8.41
C TRP A 5 9.79 -11.06 -7.51
N ASP A 6 9.90 -11.41 -6.23
CA ASP A 6 8.82 -11.24 -5.24
C ASP A 6 8.68 -9.78 -4.75
N MET A 7 9.18 -8.79 -5.52
CA MET A 7 9.07 -7.36 -5.22
C MET A 7 8.23 -6.66 -6.28
N THR A 8 6.92 -6.87 -6.22
CA THR A 8 5.95 -6.17 -7.08
C THR A 8 5.75 -4.74 -6.57
N ALA A 9 5.80 -3.77 -7.47
CA ALA A 9 5.47 -2.37 -7.19
C ALA A 9 4.13 -1.98 -7.83
N LYS A 10 3.32 -1.19 -7.13
CA LYS A 10 2.05 -0.64 -7.58
C LYS A 10 2.16 0.87 -7.61
N ILE A 11 1.87 1.47 -8.77
CA ILE A 11 1.82 2.93 -8.95
C ILE A 11 0.38 3.30 -9.27
N TYR A 12 -0.24 4.13 -8.44
CA TYR A 12 -1.64 4.52 -8.63
C TYR A 12 -1.93 5.90 -8.05
N ARG A 13 -3.05 6.50 -8.47
CA ARG A 13 -3.58 7.73 -7.88
C ARG A 13 -4.87 7.39 -7.13
N PRO A 14 -4.95 7.61 -5.80
CA PRO A 14 -6.12 7.23 -5.02
C PRO A 14 -7.39 7.96 -5.50
N ALA A 15 -8.50 7.23 -5.63
CA ALA A 15 -9.80 7.86 -5.83
C ALA A 15 -10.37 8.32 -4.48
N LYS A 16 -11.22 9.35 -4.52
CA LYS A 16 -12.01 9.76 -3.35
C LYS A 16 -12.96 8.61 -2.95
N THR A 17 -12.96 8.22 -1.68
CA THR A 17 -13.90 7.22 -1.16
C THR A 17 -15.28 7.85 -0.90
N ALA A 18 -16.35 7.09 -1.13
CA ALA A 18 -17.72 7.60 -1.05
C ALA A 18 -18.11 8.14 0.34
N MET A 19 -17.54 7.58 1.41
CA MET A 19 -17.83 7.94 2.80
C MET A 19 -17.03 9.13 3.31
N GLN A 20 -16.05 9.62 2.55
CA GLN A 20 -15.21 10.74 2.97
C GLN A 20 -15.62 12.00 2.21
N SER A 21 -15.75 13.12 2.91
CA SER A 21 -16.04 14.41 2.26
C SER A 21 -14.79 15.03 1.64
N GLY A 22 -13.63 14.81 2.27
CA GLY A 22 -12.32 15.35 1.87
C GLY A 22 -11.78 14.81 0.54
N LYS A 23 -10.96 15.63 -0.14
CA LYS A 23 -10.28 15.32 -1.42
C LYS A 23 -8.75 15.39 -1.34
N ALA A 24 -8.18 15.63 -0.15
CA ALA A 24 -6.75 15.89 0.00
C ALA A 24 -5.90 14.76 -0.61
N ASN A 25 -6.24 13.50 -0.31
CA ASN A 25 -5.41 12.34 -0.66
C ASN A 25 -5.61 11.82 -2.10
N SER A 26 -6.41 12.49 -2.95
CA SER A 26 -6.71 11.99 -4.31
C SER A 26 -5.89 12.61 -5.43
N HIS A 27 -5.05 13.60 -5.13
CA HIS A 27 -4.30 14.34 -6.15
C HIS A 27 -2.89 13.80 -6.37
N ASP A 28 -2.34 13.14 -5.34
CA ASP A 28 -0.96 12.65 -5.35
C ASP A 28 -0.86 11.24 -5.92
N TRP A 29 0.24 10.97 -6.62
CA TRP A 29 0.61 9.64 -7.07
C TRP A 29 1.29 8.88 -5.94
N VAL A 30 0.89 7.64 -5.75
CA VAL A 30 1.39 6.73 -4.73
C VAL A 30 2.16 5.61 -5.41
N LEU A 31 3.37 5.35 -4.89
CA LEU A 31 4.18 4.19 -5.20
C LEU A 31 4.24 3.30 -3.96
N GLU A 32 3.71 2.10 -4.07
CA GLU A 32 3.66 1.10 -2.99
C GLU A 32 4.37 -0.17 -3.43
N PHE A 33 5.19 -0.75 -2.55
CA PHE A 33 5.87 -2.02 -2.78
C PHE A 33 5.23 -3.10 -1.91
N GLU A 34 5.14 -4.33 -2.44
CA GLU A 34 4.72 -5.45 -1.61
C GLU A 34 5.76 -5.72 -0.50
N PRO A 35 5.31 -6.01 0.73
CA PRO A 35 6.23 -6.21 1.84
C PRO A 35 7.02 -7.50 1.64
N GLU A 36 8.35 -7.40 1.72
CA GLU A 36 9.25 -8.55 1.57
C GLU A 36 9.01 -9.63 2.64
N LYS A 37 8.50 -9.23 3.80
CA LYS A 37 8.18 -10.12 4.92
C LYS A 37 6.73 -9.92 5.36
N PRO A 38 6.02 -10.99 5.76
CA PRO A 38 4.70 -10.88 6.35
C PRO A 38 4.71 -9.92 7.56
N ARG A 39 3.64 -9.13 7.71
CA ARG A 39 3.46 -8.28 8.89
C ARG A 39 3.39 -9.16 10.14
N SER A 40 4.25 -8.90 11.12
CA SER A 40 4.17 -9.48 12.46
C SER A 40 3.47 -8.50 13.40
N ILE A 41 2.58 -9.01 14.24
CA ILE A 41 1.93 -8.26 15.32
C ILE A 41 2.99 -7.95 16.38
N ASP A 42 3.07 -6.70 16.81
CA ASP A 42 3.97 -6.35 17.91
C ASP A 42 3.38 -6.90 19.22
N PRO A 43 4.14 -7.68 20.01
CA PRO A 43 3.57 -8.36 21.18
C PRO A 43 3.13 -7.41 22.31
N ILE A 44 3.55 -6.14 22.30
CA ILE A 44 3.23 -5.17 23.35
C ILE A 44 2.24 -4.12 22.85
N MET A 45 2.36 -3.70 21.59
CA MET A 45 1.61 -2.59 21.02
C MET A 45 0.51 -3.03 20.03
N GLY A 46 0.52 -4.28 19.57
CA GLY A 46 -0.44 -4.83 18.59
C GLY A 46 -0.12 -4.43 17.16
#